data_AF-A0A3B8JFN7-F1
#
_entry.id   AF-A0A3B8JFN7-F1
#
_cell.length_a   1.000
_cell.length_b   1.000
_cell.length_c   1.000
_cell.angle_alpha   90.00
_cell.angle_beta   90.00
_cell.angle_gamma   90.00
#
_symmetry.space_group_name_H-M   'P 1'
#
loop_
_entity.id
_entity.type
_entity.pdbx_description
1 polymer ?
#
loop_
_entity_poly.entity_id
_entity_poly.type
_entity_poly.pdbx_seq_one_letter_code
_entity_poly.pdbx_strand_id
1 'polypeptide(L)'
;LTGRLKRWIALRKTPPSERKIAIILYGFPPGYGATGTAALLNVPRSLLKFLQALQDQGYNLGEIPKDGEDLIRHVKEADEILNKQQTTVNTKTLEKWLGYLLTTRIEKQWKSLTDTGIKTYGDEFQIGGVQLGNIWIGVQPPLGIAGDPMRLMFERDLTPHPQYAAFYKWLQNDFQADAVVHFGMHGTVEWLPGSPLGNTGYSWPDILLGNLPHLYIYAANNPSESMLAKRRGYGVLISHNVPPYGRAGLYKELMALRDLISEYREDPEKNHALKEAICKKIVDTGLDADCPFEDAKKLGISFTPENVRMFSGHAFNDYLVKL
;
A
#
# COMPACT_ATOMS: atom_id res chain seq x y z
N LEU A 1 17.07 8.91 -22.00
CA LEU A 1 18.22 8.99 -21.06
C LEU A 1 18.70 10.44 -20.84
N THR A 2 19.11 11.16 -21.89
CA THR A 2 19.56 12.56 -21.79
C THR A 2 18.54 13.50 -21.13
N GLY A 3 17.25 13.31 -21.40
CA GLY A 3 16.17 14.06 -20.73
C GLY A 3 16.18 13.89 -19.21
N ARG A 4 16.20 12.66 -18.70
CA ARG A 4 16.31 12.35 -17.26
C ARG A 4 17.54 13.00 -16.62
N LEU A 5 18.70 12.90 -17.27
CA LEU A 5 19.93 13.52 -16.76
C LEU A 5 19.81 15.05 -16.67
N LYS A 6 19.24 15.68 -17.70
CA LYS A 6 18.95 17.13 -17.68
C LYS A 6 18.02 17.51 -16.53
N ARG A 7 16.97 16.71 -16.25
CA ARG A 7 16.05 16.98 -15.13
C ARG A 7 16.72 16.84 -13.76
N TRP A 8 17.59 15.84 -13.56
CA TRP A 8 18.39 15.73 -12.33
C TRP A 8 19.35 16.92 -12.13
N ILE A 9 19.99 17.37 -13.21
CA ILE A 9 20.86 18.56 -13.17
C ILE A 9 20.03 19.82 -12.89
N ALA A 10 18.87 19.96 -13.52
CA ALA A 10 17.95 21.07 -13.27
C ALA A 10 17.53 21.10 -11.80
N LEU A 11 17.05 19.97 -11.25
CA LEU A 11 16.67 19.84 -9.84
C LEU A 11 17.81 20.29 -8.89
N ARG A 12 19.06 19.93 -9.19
CA ARG A 12 20.23 20.38 -8.40
C ARG A 12 20.45 21.89 -8.49
N LYS A 13 20.21 22.50 -9.65
CA LYS A 13 20.42 23.94 -9.90
C LYS A 13 19.28 24.82 -9.39
N THR A 14 18.04 24.31 -9.40
CA THR A 14 16.87 25.03 -8.91
C THR A 14 17.00 25.26 -7.40
N PRO A 15 16.88 26.51 -6.90
CA PRO A 15 16.87 26.82 -5.47
C PRO A 15 15.71 26.11 -4.75
N PRO A 16 15.87 25.68 -3.49
CA PRO A 16 14.80 25.00 -2.74
C PRO A 16 13.44 25.70 -2.76
N SER A 17 13.42 27.04 -2.66
CA SER A 17 12.20 27.85 -2.66
C SER A 17 11.42 27.79 -3.96
N GLU A 18 12.08 27.48 -5.08
CA GLU A 18 11.47 27.41 -6.42
C GLU A 18 11.13 25.98 -6.85
N ARG A 19 11.59 24.96 -6.11
CA ARG A 19 11.38 23.55 -6.48
C ARG A 19 9.92 23.16 -6.35
N LYS A 20 9.36 22.61 -7.42
CA LYS A 20 8.03 21.98 -7.42
C LYS A 20 8.13 20.48 -7.17
N ILE A 21 7.55 20.00 -6.08
CA ILE A 21 7.59 18.56 -5.74
C ILE A 21 6.17 18.02 -5.72
N ALA A 22 5.94 16.92 -6.43
CA ALA A 22 4.69 16.17 -6.33
C ALA A 22 4.87 14.96 -5.41
N ILE A 23 4.09 14.89 -4.34
CA ILE A 23 4.05 13.77 -3.41
C ILE A 23 2.83 12.92 -3.75
N ILE A 24 3.06 11.64 -4.00
CA ILE A 24 2.02 10.70 -4.40
C ILE A 24 1.78 9.71 -3.27
N LEU A 25 0.54 9.69 -2.79
CA LEU A 25 0.02 8.76 -1.79
C LEU A 25 -0.76 7.63 -2.46
N TYR A 26 -1.05 6.57 -1.71
CA TYR A 26 -1.79 5.41 -2.17
C TYR A 26 -3.09 5.22 -1.39
N GLY A 27 -4.13 4.73 -2.07
CA GLY A 27 -5.34 4.21 -1.44
C GLY A 27 -5.40 2.70 -1.64
N PHE A 28 -4.70 1.94 -0.78
CA PHE A 28 -4.66 0.47 -0.88
C PHE A 28 -5.12 -0.21 0.42
N PRO A 29 -5.95 -1.27 0.36
CA PRO A 29 -6.61 -1.82 -0.84
C PRO A 29 -7.66 -0.87 -1.45
N PRO A 30 -7.88 -0.85 -2.78
CA PRO A 30 -8.88 0.01 -3.40
C PRO A 30 -10.29 -0.27 -2.85
N GLY A 31 -10.99 0.77 -2.40
CA GLY A 31 -12.37 0.66 -1.88
C GLY A 31 -12.52 0.11 -0.45
N TYR A 32 -11.45 -0.41 0.16
CA TYR A 32 -11.46 -0.99 1.51
C TYR A 32 -10.35 -0.44 2.44
N GLY A 33 -9.22 -0.01 1.86
CA GLY A 33 -8.09 0.58 2.58
C GLY A 33 -8.20 2.09 2.76
N ALA A 34 -7.46 2.61 3.73
CA ALA A 34 -7.44 4.05 3.97
C ALA A 34 -6.37 4.72 3.08
N THR A 35 -6.74 5.84 2.46
CA THR A 35 -5.81 6.72 1.75
C THR A 35 -4.64 7.10 2.64
N GLY A 36 -3.42 7.10 2.09
CA GLY A 36 -2.23 7.39 2.86
C GLY A 36 -1.95 6.31 3.90
N THR A 37 -2.14 5.04 3.56
CA THR A 37 -1.61 3.92 4.33
C THR A 37 -0.54 3.20 3.53
N ALA A 38 0.55 2.84 4.20
CA ALA A 38 1.61 2.01 3.67
C ALA A 38 2.02 1.06 4.78
N ALA A 39 2.18 -0.24 4.49
CA ALA A 39 2.49 -1.14 5.58
C ALA A 39 3.83 -0.75 6.21
N LEU A 40 3.90 -0.89 7.54
CA LEU A 40 5.07 -0.59 8.34
C LEU A 40 5.50 0.90 8.32
N LEU A 41 4.64 1.81 7.84
CA LEU A 41 4.89 3.26 7.84
C LEU A 41 3.64 4.01 8.33
N ASN A 42 3.82 4.84 9.36
CA ASN A 42 2.79 5.84 9.72
C ASN A 42 2.91 7.01 8.74
N VAL A 43 2.20 6.93 7.63
CA VAL A 43 2.24 7.94 6.55
C VAL A 43 1.81 9.33 7.04
N PRO A 44 0.68 9.53 7.76
CA PRO A 44 0.29 10.86 8.23
C PRO A 44 1.41 11.58 9.00
N ARG A 45 1.98 10.92 10.02
CA ARG A 45 3.06 11.50 10.84
C ARG A 45 4.37 11.63 10.08
N SER A 46 4.70 10.67 9.22
CA SER A 46 5.95 10.69 8.46
C SER A 46 5.93 11.77 7.38
N LEU A 47 4.78 11.96 6.72
CA LEU A 47 4.56 13.01 5.73
C LEU A 47 4.64 14.38 6.40
N LEU A 48 4.00 14.59 7.55
CA LEU A 48 4.10 15.85 8.28
C LEU A 48 5.55 16.20 8.64
N LYS A 49 6.31 15.22 9.17
CA LYS A 49 7.75 15.40 9.45
C LYS A 49 8.57 15.70 8.19
N PHE A 50 8.24 15.06 7.08
CA PHE A 50 8.89 15.31 5.79
C PHE A 50 8.61 16.73 5.30
N LEU A 51 7.37 17.21 5.37
CA LEU A 51 7.00 18.57 4.99
C LEU A 51 7.65 19.62 5.87
N GLN A 52 7.71 19.40 7.20
CA GLN A 52 8.43 20.29 8.12
C GLN A 52 9.91 20.37 7.76
N ALA A 53 10.55 19.22 7.51
CA ALA A 53 11.94 19.17 7.09
C ALA A 53 12.18 19.89 5.76
N LEU A 54 11.24 19.83 4.80
CA LEU A 54 11.31 20.62 3.57
C LEU A 54 11.20 22.12 3.85
N GLN A 55 10.27 22.54 4.72
CA GLN A 55 10.12 23.95 5.09
C GLN A 55 11.38 24.49 5.77
N ASP A 56 11.98 23.72 6.69
CA ASP A 56 13.23 24.08 7.38
C ASP A 56 14.42 24.20 6.41
N GLN A 57 14.36 23.48 5.28
CA GLN A 57 15.35 23.53 4.20
C GLN A 57 15.04 24.62 3.15
N GLY A 58 14.05 25.48 3.41
CA GLY A 58 13.73 26.63 2.57
C GLY A 58 12.85 26.33 1.35
N TYR A 59 12.17 25.19 1.31
CA TYR A 59 11.15 24.94 0.29
C TYR A 59 9.91 25.82 0.56
N ASN A 60 9.24 26.22 -0.51
CA ASN A 60 8.00 26.99 -0.39
C ASN A 60 6.80 26.06 -0.19
N LEU A 61 6.28 25.96 1.04
CA LEU A 61 5.09 25.17 1.37
C LEU A 61 3.88 26.02 1.79
N GLY A 62 4.08 27.32 2.07
CA GLY A 62 3.10 28.12 2.79
C GLY A 62 2.85 27.58 4.20
N GLU A 63 1.60 27.60 4.64
CA GLU A 63 1.19 27.06 5.94
C GLU A 63 0.97 25.54 5.86
N ILE A 64 1.63 24.80 6.76
CA ILE A 64 1.52 23.35 6.86
C ILE A 64 0.48 23.02 7.95
N PRO A 65 -0.43 22.05 7.74
CA PRO A 65 -1.34 21.58 8.78
C PRO A 65 -0.58 21.10 10.03
N LYS A 66 -1.18 21.31 11.22
CA LYS A 66 -0.57 20.88 12.49
C LYS A 66 -0.67 19.38 12.73
N ASP A 67 -1.65 18.73 12.11
CA ASP A 67 -1.89 17.30 12.20
C ASP A 67 -1.77 16.64 10.83
N GLY A 68 -1.05 15.52 10.78
CA GLY A 68 -0.90 14.72 9.58
C GLY A 68 -2.21 14.02 9.18
N GLU A 69 -3.05 13.65 10.14
CA GLU A 69 -4.34 13.01 9.84
C GLU A 69 -5.29 13.99 9.15
N ASP A 70 -5.33 15.24 9.60
CA ASP A 70 -6.09 16.31 8.93
C ASP A 70 -5.60 16.53 7.49
N LEU A 71 -4.29 16.48 7.26
CA LEU A 71 -3.73 16.57 5.91
C LEU A 71 -4.19 15.40 5.02
N ILE A 72 -4.14 14.16 5.52
CA ILE A 72 -4.61 13.01 4.75
C ILE A 72 -6.11 13.11 4.46
N ARG A 73 -6.92 13.57 5.42
CA ARG A 73 -8.36 13.83 5.21
C ARG A 73 -8.58 14.86 4.11
N HIS A 74 -7.89 16.01 4.14
CA HIS A 74 -8.04 17.03 3.10
C HIS A 74 -7.60 16.53 1.71
N VAL A 75 -6.53 15.73 1.63
CA VAL A 75 -6.10 15.12 0.36
C VAL A 75 -7.16 14.15 -0.15
N LYS A 76 -7.77 13.34 0.72
CA LYS A 76 -8.86 12.44 0.35
C LYS A 76 -10.11 13.19 -0.12
N GLU A 77 -10.53 14.22 0.61
CA GLU A 77 -11.67 15.06 0.23
C GLU A 77 -11.44 15.76 -1.12
N ALA A 78 -10.23 16.28 -1.34
CA ALA A 78 -9.84 16.88 -2.62
C ALA A 78 -9.75 15.85 -3.76
N ASP A 79 -9.62 14.56 -3.45
CA ASP A 79 -9.57 13.47 -4.41
C ASP A 79 -10.96 12.90 -4.75
N GLU A 80 -11.94 13.04 -3.85
CA GLU A 80 -13.30 12.51 -3.98
C GLU A 80 -14.34 13.54 -4.43
N ILE A 81 -14.28 14.78 -3.95
CA ILE A 81 -15.34 15.78 -4.15
C ILE A 81 -15.13 16.51 -5.47
N LEU A 82 -16.10 16.49 -6.38
CA LEU A 82 -16.05 17.27 -7.61
C LEU A 82 -16.40 18.76 -7.33
N ASN A 83 -15.40 19.63 -7.22
CA ASN A 83 -15.60 21.07 -7.08
C ASN A 83 -14.97 21.84 -8.24
N LYS A 84 -15.59 22.95 -8.67
CA LYS A 84 -15.13 23.81 -9.79
C LYS A 84 -13.71 24.39 -9.64
N GLN A 85 -13.10 24.27 -8.48
CA GLN A 85 -11.74 24.75 -8.18
C GLN A 85 -10.65 23.68 -8.35
N GLN A 86 -11.02 22.45 -8.73
CA GLN A 86 -10.04 21.38 -8.91
C GLN A 86 -9.34 21.44 -10.25
N THR A 87 -8.15 20.86 -10.27
CA THR A 87 -7.36 20.72 -11.49
C THR A 87 -7.98 19.63 -12.35
N THR A 88 -8.28 19.96 -13.60
CA THR A 88 -8.78 18.99 -14.59
C THR A 88 -7.89 19.00 -15.83
N VAL A 89 -7.93 17.88 -16.55
CA VAL A 89 -7.29 17.76 -17.86
C VAL A 89 -8.37 17.37 -18.87
N ASN A 90 -8.52 18.19 -19.91
CA ASN A 90 -9.41 17.87 -21.00
C ASN A 90 -8.87 16.71 -21.87
N THR A 91 -9.76 15.90 -22.44
CA THR A 91 -9.45 14.85 -23.41
C THR A 91 -8.52 15.32 -24.52
N LYS A 92 -8.77 16.47 -25.16
CA LYS A 92 -7.93 17.01 -26.25
C LYS A 92 -6.50 17.30 -25.80
N THR A 93 -6.33 17.77 -24.56
CA THR A 93 -5.02 18.03 -23.97
C THR A 93 -4.28 16.71 -23.72
N LEU A 94 -4.98 15.69 -23.19
CA LEU A 94 -4.41 14.37 -23.01
C LEU A 94 -3.97 13.76 -24.36
N GLU A 95 -4.81 13.84 -25.39
CA GLU A 95 -4.50 13.36 -26.73
C GLU A 95 -3.23 14.00 -27.30
N LYS A 96 -3.08 15.32 -27.11
CA LYS A 96 -1.88 16.05 -27.51
C LYS A 96 -0.64 15.57 -26.78
N TRP A 97 -0.73 15.28 -25.48
CA TRP A 97 0.40 14.82 -24.67
C TRP A 97 0.80 13.36 -24.93
N LEU A 98 -0.16 12.51 -25.28
CA LEU A 98 0.07 11.09 -25.60
C LEU A 98 0.47 10.89 -27.06
N GLY A 99 -0.07 11.72 -27.96
CA GLY A 99 0.04 11.52 -29.40
C GLY A 99 -0.83 10.36 -29.90
N TYR A 100 -1.06 10.34 -31.22
CA TYR A 100 -2.00 9.42 -31.89
C TYR A 100 -1.84 7.95 -31.45
N LEU A 101 -0.63 7.41 -31.50
CA LEU A 101 -0.40 5.99 -31.23
C LEU A 101 -0.81 5.56 -29.81
N LEU A 102 -0.44 6.34 -28.79
CA LEU A 102 -0.72 5.99 -27.40
C LEU A 102 -2.20 6.22 -27.05
N THR A 103 -2.78 7.30 -27.57
CA THR A 103 -4.21 7.57 -27.47
C THR A 103 -5.03 6.41 -28.03
N THR A 104 -4.76 5.98 -29.26
CA THR A 104 -5.48 4.87 -29.89
C THR A 104 -5.32 3.55 -29.12
N ARG A 105 -4.16 3.30 -28.49
CA ARG A 105 -3.97 2.11 -27.63
C ARG A 105 -4.84 2.15 -26.37
N ILE A 106 -4.91 3.31 -25.71
CA ILE A 106 -5.77 3.48 -24.53
C ILE A 106 -7.24 3.39 -24.95
N GLU A 107 -7.65 4.10 -25.99
CA GLU A 107 -9.02 4.09 -26.48
C GLU A 107 -9.47 2.70 -26.93
N LYS A 108 -8.64 1.95 -27.67
CA LYS A 108 -8.96 0.55 -28.05
C LYS A 108 -9.24 -0.32 -26.82
N GLN A 109 -8.47 -0.13 -25.76
CA GLN A 109 -8.62 -0.89 -24.53
C GLN A 109 -9.85 -0.44 -23.74
N TRP A 110 -10.04 0.86 -23.55
CA TRP A 110 -11.08 1.40 -22.67
C TRP A 110 -12.39 1.73 -23.40
N LYS A 111 -12.45 1.50 -24.73
CA LYS A 111 -13.54 1.80 -25.68
C LYS A 111 -13.87 3.28 -25.85
N SER A 112 -13.50 4.11 -24.89
CA SER A 112 -13.67 5.55 -24.86
C SER A 112 -12.57 6.15 -24.02
N LEU A 113 -12.19 7.40 -24.31
CA LEU A 113 -11.34 8.17 -23.41
C LEU A 113 -12.13 8.75 -22.24
N THR A 114 -13.42 9.02 -22.42
CA THR A 114 -14.25 9.77 -21.48
C THR A 114 -15.12 8.86 -20.61
N ASP A 115 -15.65 7.77 -21.17
CA ASP A 115 -16.68 6.95 -20.52
C ASP A 115 -16.12 5.80 -19.67
N THR A 116 -14.95 6.02 -19.07
CA THR A 116 -14.30 4.98 -18.24
C THR A 116 -14.86 4.90 -16.83
N GLY A 117 -15.65 5.90 -16.39
CA GLY A 117 -16.26 5.92 -15.06
C GLY A 117 -15.28 6.13 -13.89
N ILE A 118 -13.97 6.32 -14.16
CA ILE A 118 -12.96 6.59 -13.13
C ILE A 118 -12.62 8.08 -13.15
N LYS A 119 -13.29 8.86 -12.28
CA LYS A 119 -13.00 10.31 -12.09
C LYS A 119 -12.95 11.09 -13.41
N THR A 120 -13.81 10.71 -14.34
CA THR A 120 -14.00 11.37 -15.63
C THR A 120 -15.41 11.94 -15.70
N TYR A 121 -15.52 13.22 -16.04
CA TYR A 121 -16.79 13.94 -16.07
C TYR A 121 -16.92 14.68 -17.39
N GLY A 122 -17.70 14.12 -18.31
CA GLY A 122 -17.69 14.56 -19.71
C GLY A 122 -16.28 14.41 -20.29
N ASP A 123 -15.72 15.50 -20.81
CA ASP A 123 -14.40 15.52 -21.43
C ASP A 123 -13.25 15.86 -20.45
N GLU A 124 -13.52 15.91 -19.14
CA GLU A 124 -12.55 16.34 -18.14
C GLU A 124 -12.14 15.19 -17.19
N PHE A 125 -10.83 15.01 -17.04
CA PHE A 125 -10.22 14.11 -16.07
C PHE A 125 -9.88 14.88 -14.79
N GLN A 126 -10.47 14.50 -13.66
CA GLN A 126 -10.18 15.15 -12.38
C GLN A 126 -8.81 14.71 -11.85
N ILE A 127 -8.01 15.68 -11.41
CA ILE A 127 -6.74 15.48 -10.71
C ILE A 127 -6.87 16.08 -9.32
N GLY A 128 -7.24 15.22 -8.38
CA GLY A 128 -7.45 15.58 -6.99
C GLY A 128 -6.16 15.63 -6.19
N GLY A 129 -6.02 16.67 -5.38
CA GLY A 129 -4.88 16.86 -4.49
C GLY A 129 -4.90 18.21 -3.80
N VAL A 130 -4.01 18.37 -2.82
CA VAL A 130 -3.83 19.59 -2.04
C VAL A 130 -2.53 20.27 -2.47
N GLN A 131 -2.61 21.57 -2.73
CA GLN A 131 -1.46 22.41 -3.03
C GLN A 131 -0.99 23.14 -1.76
N LEU A 132 0.29 22.96 -1.40
CA LEU A 132 1.00 23.65 -0.33
C LEU A 132 2.21 24.38 -0.92
N GLY A 133 2.04 25.66 -1.28
CA GLY A 133 3.09 26.44 -1.95
C GLY A 133 3.49 25.81 -3.29
N ASN A 134 4.72 25.31 -3.41
CA ASN A 134 5.24 24.58 -4.56
C ASN A 134 5.17 23.04 -4.40
N ILE A 135 4.63 22.54 -3.29
CA ILE A 135 4.44 21.12 -3.04
C ILE A 135 2.99 20.76 -3.36
N TRP A 136 2.79 19.75 -4.19
CA TRP A 136 1.47 19.18 -4.47
C TRP A 136 1.38 17.78 -3.91
N ILE A 137 0.28 17.46 -3.24
CA ILE A 137 0.06 16.17 -2.59
C ILE A 137 -1.24 15.57 -3.12
N GLY A 138 -1.16 14.41 -3.76
CA GLY A 138 -2.33 13.76 -4.34
C GLY A 138 -2.32 12.25 -4.17
N VAL A 139 -3.43 11.62 -4.52
CA VAL A 139 -3.60 10.16 -4.46
C VAL A 139 -3.38 9.60 -5.86
N GLN A 140 -2.56 8.55 -5.95
CA GLN A 140 -2.40 7.83 -7.21
C GLN A 140 -3.77 7.25 -7.63
N PRO A 141 -4.20 7.46 -8.89
CA PRO A 141 -5.43 6.85 -9.37
C PRO A 141 -5.40 5.33 -9.28
N PRO A 142 -6.57 4.67 -9.12
CA PRO A 142 -6.64 3.21 -9.11
C PRO A 142 -6.13 2.65 -10.44
N LEU A 143 -5.58 1.43 -10.44
CA LEU A 143 -5.05 0.83 -11.67
C LEU A 143 -6.15 0.56 -12.72
N GLY A 144 -7.38 0.34 -12.27
CA GLY A 144 -8.54 0.06 -13.11
C GLY A 144 -9.82 -0.15 -12.30
N ILE A 145 -10.87 -0.64 -12.97
CA ILE A 145 -12.18 -0.91 -12.36
C ILE A 145 -12.20 -2.35 -11.85
N ALA A 146 -12.64 -2.55 -10.60
CA ALA A 146 -12.90 -3.89 -10.07
C ALA A 146 -14.14 -4.49 -10.76
N GLY A 147 -14.07 -5.74 -11.24
CA GLY A 147 -15.26 -6.46 -11.70
C GLY A 147 -15.08 -7.46 -12.83
N ASP A 148 -13.99 -7.42 -13.60
CA ASP A 148 -13.75 -8.38 -14.69
C ASP A 148 -12.44 -9.18 -14.49
N PRO A 149 -12.48 -10.26 -13.69
CA PRO A 149 -11.31 -11.08 -13.41
C PRO A 149 -10.76 -11.82 -14.64
N MET A 150 -11.61 -12.13 -15.62
CA MET A 150 -11.16 -12.77 -16.87
C MET A 150 -10.31 -11.82 -17.69
N ARG A 151 -10.72 -10.56 -17.76
CA ARG A 151 -9.98 -9.51 -18.43
C ARG A 151 -8.57 -9.31 -17.84
N LEU A 152 -8.48 -9.26 -16.51
CA LEU A 152 -7.21 -9.19 -15.76
C LEU A 152 -6.28 -10.39 -16.01
N MET A 153 -6.82 -11.61 -16.19
CA MET A 153 -6.00 -12.82 -16.35
C MET A 153 -5.51 -13.07 -17.78
N PHE A 154 -6.22 -12.58 -18.81
CA PHE A 154 -5.93 -12.95 -20.21
C PHE A 154 -5.50 -11.78 -21.10
N GLU A 155 -5.66 -10.52 -20.67
CA GLU A 155 -5.25 -9.38 -21.49
C GLU A 155 -3.75 -9.08 -21.39
N ARG A 156 -3.04 -9.45 -22.47
CA ARG A 156 -1.61 -9.15 -22.64
C ARG A 156 -1.31 -7.67 -22.96
N ASP A 157 -2.30 -6.95 -23.47
CA ASP A 157 -2.16 -5.58 -23.98
C ASP A 157 -2.80 -4.54 -23.06
N LEU A 158 -2.88 -4.81 -21.76
CA LEU A 158 -3.46 -3.88 -20.80
C LEU A 158 -2.79 -2.49 -20.88
N THR A 159 -3.60 -1.45 -20.73
CA THR A 159 -3.15 -0.05 -20.73
C THR A 159 -3.68 0.65 -19.47
N PRO A 160 -3.00 1.69 -18.97
CA PRO A 160 -3.58 2.54 -17.95
C PRO A 160 -4.86 3.17 -18.51
N HIS A 161 -5.84 3.41 -17.63
CA HIS A 161 -7.03 4.16 -18.03
C HIS A 161 -6.69 5.63 -18.33
N PRO A 162 -7.53 6.34 -19.11
CA PRO A 162 -7.29 7.72 -19.53
C PRO A 162 -6.98 8.68 -18.36
N GLN A 163 -7.74 8.61 -17.27
CA GLN A 163 -7.51 9.47 -16.10
C GLN A 163 -6.15 9.19 -15.43
N TYR A 164 -5.68 7.94 -15.37
CA TYR A 164 -4.35 7.60 -14.85
C TYR A 164 -3.25 8.20 -15.74
N ALA A 165 -3.43 8.11 -17.06
CA ALA A 165 -2.51 8.72 -18.01
C ALA A 165 -2.51 10.26 -17.89
N ALA A 166 -3.69 10.87 -17.74
CA ALA A 166 -3.85 12.30 -17.53
C ALA A 166 -3.14 12.79 -16.27
N PHE A 167 -3.29 12.08 -15.15
CA PHE A 167 -2.61 12.37 -13.89
C PHE A 167 -1.09 12.52 -14.07
N TYR A 168 -0.45 11.52 -14.66
CA TYR A 168 1.01 11.52 -14.86
C TYR A 168 1.48 12.47 -15.95
N LYS A 169 0.67 12.72 -16.98
CA LYS A 169 1.00 13.71 -18.02
C LYS A 169 0.82 15.13 -17.53
N TRP A 170 -0.14 15.38 -16.66
CA TRP A 170 -0.30 16.67 -16.00
C TRP A 170 0.90 17.01 -15.12
N LEU A 171 1.39 16.05 -14.32
CA LEU A 171 2.59 16.21 -13.49
C LEU A 171 3.81 16.65 -14.33
N GLN A 172 3.93 16.13 -15.55
CA GLN A 172 5.04 16.45 -16.46
C GLN A 172 4.87 17.79 -17.17
N ASN A 173 3.68 18.08 -17.68
CA ASN A 173 3.50 19.13 -18.68
C ASN A 173 2.97 20.43 -18.07
N ASP A 174 2.08 20.34 -17.08
CA ASP A 174 1.33 21.49 -16.57
C ASP A 174 1.76 21.86 -15.15
N PHE A 175 1.73 20.92 -14.20
CA PHE A 175 2.36 21.13 -12.89
C PHE A 175 3.86 21.35 -13.01
N GLN A 176 4.49 20.63 -13.96
CA GLN A 176 5.92 20.65 -14.25
C GLN A 176 6.78 20.30 -13.04
N ALA A 177 6.46 19.19 -12.37
CA ALA A 177 7.16 18.75 -11.16
C ALA A 177 8.67 18.62 -11.41
N ASP A 178 9.49 19.24 -10.57
CA ASP A 178 10.95 19.05 -10.58
C ASP A 178 11.34 17.67 -10.04
N ALA A 179 10.54 17.12 -9.13
CA ALA A 179 10.63 15.72 -8.71
C ALA A 179 9.26 15.16 -8.29
N VAL A 180 9.15 13.84 -8.35
CA VAL A 180 8.04 13.07 -7.80
C VAL A 180 8.54 12.24 -6.63
N VAL A 181 7.81 12.27 -5.52
CA VAL A 181 8.05 11.44 -4.33
C VAL A 181 6.87 10.51 -4.15
N HIS A 182 7.08 9.24 -4.41
CA HIS A 182 6.15 8.18 -4.07
C HIS A 182 6.35 7.78 -2.60
N PHE A 183 5.30 7.95 -1.78
CA PHE A 183 5.41 7.91 -0.32
C PHE A 183 4.81 6.62 0.25
N GLY A 184 5.67 5.64 0.54
CA GLY A 184 5.28 4.32 1.03
C GLY A 184 5.42 3.24 -0.04
N MET A 185 5.02 2.01 0.26
CA MET A 185 5.07 0.90 -0.68
C MET A 185 3.75 0.76 -1.48
N HIS A 186 3.81 0.10 -2.63
CA HIS A 186 2.67 -0.21 -3.54
C HIS A 186 2.20 0.88 -4.50
N GLY A 187 3.08 1.76 -4.97
CA GLY A 187 2.76 2.45 -6.22
C GLY A 187 2.56 1.46 -7.35
N THR A 188 1.62 1.81 -8.22
CA THR A 188 1.12 0.92 -9.28
C THR A 188 1.76 1.21 -10.64
N VAL A 189 2.46 2.34 -10.78
CA VAL A 189 2.98 2.80 -12.08
C VAL A 189 4.08 1.90 -12.60
N GLU A 190 4.91 1.35 -11.72
CA GLU A 190 5.98 0.41 -12.04
C GLU A 190 5.44 -0.97 -12.45
N TRP A 191 4.21 -1.31 -12.07
CA TRP A 191 3.54 -2.58 -12.39
C TRP A 191 2.78 -2.53 -13.72
N LEU A 192 2.59 -1.34 -14.29
CA LEU A 192 1.92 -1.19 -15.58
C LEU A 192 2.65 -1.95 -16.69
N PRO A 193 1.95 -2.42 -17.74
CA PRO A 193 2.53 -3.25 -18.79
C PRO A 193 3.74 -2.63 -19.52
N GLY A 194 4.70 -3.49 -19.88
CA GLY A 194 5.94 -3.09 -20.55
C GLY A 194 7.09 -4.06 -20.26
N SER A 195 8.28 -3.78 -20.80
CA SER A 195 9.44 -4.68 -20.71
C SER A 195 9.88 -4.95 -19.27
N PRO A 196 9.98 -6.22 -18.81
CA PRO A 196 10.24 -6.58 -17.42
C PRO A 196 11.52 -5.95 -16.86
N LEU A 197 12.52 -5.73 -17.70
CA LEU A 197 13.73 -4.96 -17.45
C LEU A 197 14.07 -4.16 -18.72
N GLY A 198 14.70 -3.00 -18.56
CA GLY A 198 15.15 -2.21 -19.70
C GLY A 198 13.97 -1.62 -20.47
N ASN A 199 13.17 -0.80 -19.78
CA ASN A 199 12.04 -0.08 -20.37
C ASN A 199 12.38 0.50 -21.76
N THR A 200 11.46 0.28 -22.68
CA THR A 200 11.45 0.89 -24.01
C THR A 200 10.50 2.08 -24.01
N GLY A 201 10.54 2.90 -25.07
CA GLY A 201 9.57 4.00 -25.26
C GLY A 201 8.10 3.54 -25.43
N TYR A 202 7.85 2.22 -25.41
CA TYR A 202 6.51 1.62 -25.44
C TYR A 202 6.05 1.11 -24.07
N SER A 203 6.93 1.14 -23.06
CA SER A 203 6.62 0.69 -21.71
C SER A 203 5.90 1.80 -20.94
N TRP A 204 4.71 1.49 -20.39
CA TRP A 204 3.90 2.47 -19.68
C TRP A 204 4.60 3.17 -18.52
N PRO A 205 5.41 2.49 -17.68
CA PRO A 205 6.20 3.17 -16.65
C PRO A 205 7.11 4.28 -17.22
N ASP A 206 7.77 4.05 -18.36
CA ASP A 206 8.61 5.06 -19.02
C ASP A 206 7.78 6.18 -19.65
N ILE A 207 6.65 5.86 -20.28
CA ILE A 207 5.75 6.86 -20.88
C ILE A 207 5.18 7.81 -19.81
N LEU A 208 4.78 7.27 -18.65
CA LEU A 208 4.09 8.02 -17.61
C LEU A 208 5.03 8.78 -16.68
N LEU A 209 6.18 8.20 -16.29
CA LEU A 209 7.15 8.93 -15.47
C LEU A 209 8.08 9.80 -16.33
N GLY A 210 8.29 9.41 -17.58
CA GLY A 210 9.06 10.17 -18.56
C GLY A 210 10.47 10.50 -18.06
N ASN A 211 10.72 11.80 -17.94
CA ASN A 211 12.01 12.32 -17.51
C ASN A 211 12.03 12.78 -16.04
N LEU A 212 10.95 12.60 -15.29
CA LEU A 212 10.84 13.09 -13.91
C LEU A 212 11.85 12.38 -13.01
N PRO A 213 12.64 13.13 -12.21
CA PRO A 213 13.33 12.59 -11.05
C PRO A 213 12.31 11.94 -10.12
N HIS A 214 12.46 10.64 -9.90
CA HIS A 214 11.53 9.84 -9.14
C HIS A 214 12.22 9.33 -7.88
N LEU A 215 11.74 9.80 -6.73
CA LEU A 215 12.17 9.42 -5.39
C LEU A 215 11.09 8.52 -4.80
N TYR A 216 11.50 7.49 -4.06
CA TYR A 216 10.57 6.49 -3.54
C TYR A 216 10.93 6.14 -2.11
N ILE A 217 10.00 6.32 -1.17
CA ILE A 217 10.18 5.91 0.22
C ILE A 217 9.69 4.48 0.38
N TYR A 218 10.59 3.56 0.71
CA TYR A 218 10.31 2.12 0.72
C TYR A 218 10.75 1.45 2.03
N ALA A 219 10.05 0.40 2.46
CA ALA A 219 10.48 -0.37 3.63
C ALA A 219 11.74 -1.19 3.32
N ALA A 220 12.72 -1.17 4.23
CA ALA A 220 14.00 -1.88 4.03
C ALA A 220 13.86 -3.41 3.91
N ASN A 221 12.79 -3.98 4.45
CA ASN A 221 12.51 -5.42 4.42
C ASN A 221 11.77 -5.89 3.14
N ASN A 222 11.44 -5.00 2.20
CA ASN A 222 10.79 -5.36 0.94
C ASN A 222 11.68 -5.07 -0.29
N PRO A 223 12.83 -5.76 -0.43
CA PRO A 223 13.76 -5.52 -1.53
C PRO A 223 13.17 -5.95 -2.88
N SER A 224 12.35 -7.00 -2.94
CA SER A 224 11.81 -7.55 -4.19
C SER A 224 10.95 -6.54 -4.94
N GLU A 225 9.95 -5.94 -4.29
CA GLU A 225 9.09 -4.94 -4.93
C GLU A 225 9.84 -3.63 -5.17
N SER A 226 10.69 -3.20 -4.23
CA SER A 226 11.48 -1.97 -4.41
C SER A 226 12.40 -2.03 -5.63
N MET A 227 12.93 -3.22 -5.96
CA MET A 227 13.72 -3.42 -7.18
C MET A 227 12.89 -3.23 -8.45
N LEU A 228 11.59 -3.48 -8.43
CA LEU A 228 10.71 -3.19 -9.56
C LEU A 228 10.55 -1.68 -9.73
N ALA A 229 10.29 -0.94 -8.65
CA ALA A 229 10.22 0.52 -8.66
C ALA A 229 11.52 1.15 -9.20
N LYS A 230 12.67 0.59 -8.84
CA LYS A 230 13.98 1.02 -9.38
C LYS A 230 14.15 0.71 -10.86
N ARG A 231 13.84 -0.52 -11.28
CA ARG A 231 14.09 -1.01 -12.66
C ARG A 231 13.10 -0.47 -13.69
N ARG A 232 11.83 -0.33 -13.31
CA ARG A 232 10.73 0.08 -14.19
C ARG A 232 10.26 1.51 -13.93
N GLY A 233 10.34 1.99 -12.69
CA GLY A 233 9.97 3.36 -12.35
C GLY A 233 11.14 4.36 -12.38
N TYR A 234 12.39 3.90 -12.56
CA TYR A 234 13.58 4.75 -12.37
C TYR A 234 13.68 5.38 -10.96
N GLY A 235 13.04 4.75 -9.97
CA GLY A 235 12.99 5.24 -8.61
C GLY A 235 14.35 5.20 -7.92
N VAL A 236 14.75 6.30 -7.30
CA VAL A 236 15.79 6.33 -6.27
C VAL A 236 15.13 5.97 -4.96
N LEU A 237 15.49 4.80 -4.43
CA LEU A 237 14.90 4.24 -3.22
C LEU A 237 15.55 4.86 -1.98
N ILE A 238 14.74 5.45 -1.11
CA ILE A 238 15.10 5.89 0.23
C ILE A 238 14.44 4.93 1.22
N SER A 239 15.25 4.06 1.83
CA SER A 239 14.73 3.04 2.73
C SER A 239 14.43 3.60 4.12
N HIS A 240 13.32 3.17 4.71
CA HIS A 240 13.03 3.35 6.13
C HIS A 240 13.08 2.01 6.86
N ASN A 241 13.36 2.06 8.16
CA ASN A 241 13.36 0.87 9.00
C ASN A 241 11.93 0.37 9.22
N VAL A 242 11.80 -0.94 9.46
CA VAL A 242 10.56 -1.53 9.95
C VAL A 242 10.33 -1.14 11.42
N PRO A 243 9.08 -1.13 11.90
CA PRO A 243 8.78 -0.95 13.32
C PRO A 243 9.59 -1.93 14.18
N PRO A 244 10.02 -1.50 15.38
CA PRO A 244 10.71 -2.39 16.30
C PRO A 244 9.80 -3.57 16.67
N TYR A 245 10.33 -4.79 16.58
CA TYR A 245 9.60 -6.00 16.91
C TYR A 245 9.52 -6.19 18.43
N GLY A 246 8.33 -6.55 18.92
CA GLY A 246 8.10 -7.02 20.28
C GLY A 246 7.67 -8.48 20.30
N ARG A 247 7.90 -9.18 21.41
CA ARG A 247 7.28 -10.51 21.61
C ARG A 247 5.78 -10.31 21.78
N ALA A 248 4.97 -11.10 21.06
CA ALA A 248 3.51 -11.04 21.15
C ALA A 248 3.00 -11.32 22.59
N GLY A 249 3.74 -12.12 23.36
CA GLY A 249 3.33 -12.55 24.69
C GLY A 249 2.09 -13.44 24.65
N LEU A 250 1.59 -13.80 25.83
CA LEU A 250 0.27 -14.40 25.98
C LEU A 250 -0.69 -13.32 26.49
N TYR A 251 -1.96 -13.42 26.14
CA TYR A 251 -2.99 -12.48 26.57
C TYR A 251 -4.29 -13.21 26.92
N LYS A 252 -5.05 -12.64 27.87
CA LYS A 252 -6.38 -13.12 28.28
C LYS A 252 -6.37 -14.64 28.60
N GLU A 253 -7.18 -15.40 27.88
CA GLU A 253 -7.38 -16.84 28.07
C GLU A 253 -6.10 -17.66 27.89
N LEU A 254 -5.19 -17.23 27.02
CA LEU A 254 -3.90 -17.91 26.82
C LEU A 254 -2.98 -17.76 28.04
N MET A 255 -3.06 -16.65 28.78
CA MET A 255 -2.33 -16.50 30.04
C MET A 255 -2.92 -17.42 31.12
N ALA A 256 -4.24 -17.43 31.26
CA ALA A 256 -4.93 -18.29 32.21
C ALA A 256 -4.68 -19.78 31.92
N LEU A 257 -4.68 -20.17 30.64
CA LEU A 257 -4.33 -21.52 30.21
C LEU A 257 -2.90 -21.89 30.60
N ARG A 258 -1.92 -21.00 30.36
CA ARG A 258 -0.53 -21.23 30.79
C ARG A 258 -0.46 -21.45 32.29
N ASP A 259 -1.13 -20.62 33.09
CA ASP A 259 -1.08 -20.71 34.54
C ASP A 259 -1.72 -22.01 35.04
N LEU A 260 -2.84 -22.44 34.45
CA LEU A 260 -3.47 -23.75 34.73
C LEU A 260 -2.55 -24.92 34.36
N ILE A 261 -1.87 -24.85 33.22
CA ILE A 261 -0.90 -25.88 32.80
C ILE A 261 0.29 -25.91 33.77
N SER A 262 0.78 -24.75 34.18
CA SER A 262 1.87 -24.64 35.16
C SER A 262 1.47 -25.26 36.50
N GLU A 263 0.30 -24.91 37.04
CA GLU A 263 -0.23 -25.48 38.29
C GLU A 263 -0.43 -27.00 38.18
N TYR A 264 -1.01 -27.47 37.07
CA TYR A 264 -1.17 -28.90 36.82
C TYR A 264 0.17 -29.65 36.78
N ARG A 265 1.22 -29.03 36.25
CA ARG A 265 2.57 -29.63 36.16
C ARG A 265 3.31 -29.69 37.49
N GLU A 266 2.92 -28.93 38.52
CA GLU A 266 3.54 -29.00 39.84
C GLU A 266 3.32 -30.35 40.51
N ASP A 267 2.10 -30.88 40.43
CA ASP A 267 1.74 -32.22 40.92
C ASP A 267 0.54 -32.78 40.13
N PRO A 268 0.77 -33.49 39.00
CA PRO A 268 -0.29 -33.97 38.11
C PRO A 268 -1.31 -34.92 38.77
N GLU A 269 -0.88 -35.65 39.82
CA GLU A 269 -1.75 -36.59 40.54
C GLU A 269 -2.68 -35.83 41.50
N LYS A 270 -2.16 -34.85 42.26
CA LYS A 270 -3.00 -34.01 43.13
C LYS A 270 -3.89 -33.06 42.34
N ASN A 271 -3.37 -32.51 41.24
CA ASN A 271 -4.05 -31.49 40.45
C ASN A 271 -4.85 -32.07 39.28
N HIS A 272 -5.18 -33.36 39.31
CA HIS A 272 -5.91 -34.06 38.25
C HIS A 272 -7.25 -33.37 37.86
N ALA A 273 -7.91 -32.70 38.80
CA ALA A 273 -9.14 -31.96 38.54
C ALA A 273 -8.96 -30.79 37.54
N LEU A 274 -7.74 -30.25 37.41
CA LEU A 274 -7.44 -29.16 36.49
C LEU A 274 -7.51 -29.59 35.02
N LYS A 275 -7.48 -30.89 34.71
CA LYS A 275 -7.58 -31.39 33.33
C LYS A 275 -8.82 -30.90 32.59
N GLU A 276 -9.97 -30.84 33.28
CA GLU A 276 -11.23 -30.35 32.70
C GLU A 276 -11.16 -28.86 32.41
N ALA A 277 -10.61 -28.08 33.34
CA ALA A 277 -10.44 -26.65 33.18
C ALA A 277 -9.45 -26.33 32.04
N ILE A 278 -8.34 -27.07 31.96
CA ILE A 278 -7.34 -26.96 30.89
C ILE A 278 -7.97 -27.33 29.54
N CYS A 279 -8.64 -28.49 29.44
CA CYS A 279 -9.31 -28.93 28.21
C CYS A 279 -10.35 -27.91 27.75
N LYS A 280 -11.17 -27.41 28.68
CA LYS A 280 -12.14 -26.34 28.38
C LYS A 280 -11.45 -25.11 27.82
N LYS A 281 -10.36 -24.64 28.44
CA LYS A 281 -9.61 -23.48 27.96
C LYS A 281 -8.95 -23.72 26.60
N ILE A 282 -8.46 -24.92 26.31
CA ILE A 282 -7.91 -25.28 25.00
C ILE A 282 -9.00 -25.19 23.92
N VAL A 283 -10.18 -25.74 24.18
CA VAL A 283 -11.33 -25.66 23.25
C VAL A 283 -11.85 -24.22 23.12
N ASP A 284 -12.00 -23.49 24.22
CA ASP A 284 -12.47 -22.10 24.24
C ASP A 284 -11.51 -21.16 23.48
N THR A 285 -10.20 -21.46 23.48
CA THR A 285 -9.18 -20.70 22.73
C THR A 285 -9.01 -21.15 21.29
N GLY A 286 -9.63 -22.27 20.90
CA GLY A 286 -9.48 -22.88 19.56
C GLY A 286 -8.14 -23.56 19.32
N LEU A 287 -7.31 -23.75 20.36
CA LEU A 287 -5.99 -24.37 20.25
C LEU A 287 -6.08 -25.87 19.89
N ASP A 288 -7.24 -26.49 20.08
CA ASP A 288 -7.49 -27.87 19.64
C ASP A 288 -7.47 -28.03 18.11
N ALA A 289 -7.75 -26.96 17.36
CA ALA A 289 -7.62 -26.94 15.90
C ALA A 289 -6.15 -26.91 15.44
N ASP A 290 -5.32 -26.13 16.13
CA ASP A 290 -3.88 -25.98 15.82
C ASP A 290 -3.06 -27.17 16.33
N CYS A 291 -3.38 -27.65 17.54
CA CYS A 291 -2.74 -28.79 18.19
C CYS A 291 -3.81 -29.82 18.60
N PRO A 292 -4.24 -30.71 17.69
CA PRO A 292 -5.27 -31.68 17.97
C PRO A 292 -4.77 -32.80 18.89
N PHE A 293 -5.63 -33.25 19.80
CA PHE A 293 -5.31 -34.38 20.67
C PHE A 293 -5.42 -35.72 19.91
N GLU A 294 -4.27 -36.28 19.52
CA GLU A 294 -4.20 -37.46 18.66
C GLU A 294 -4.83 -38.73 19.25
N ASP A 295 -4.79 -38.90 20.57
CA ASP A 295 -5.41 -40.08 21.20
C ASP A 295 -6.94 -39.99 21.24
N ALA A 296 -7.51 -38.79 21.31
CA ALA A 296 -8.94 -38.56 21.08
C ALA A 296 -9.33 -38.96 19.64
N LYS A 297 -8.53 -38.57 18.63
CA LYS A 297 -8.77 -38.98 17.24
C LYS A 297 -8.70 -40.49 17.04
N LYS A 298 -7.69 -41.17 17.59
CA LYS A 298 -7.53 -42.63 17.46
C LYS A 298 -8.70 -43.40 18.07
N LEU A 299 -9.26 -42.89 19.17
CA LEU A 299 -10.38 -43.50 19.88
C LEU A 299 -11.75 -43.08 19.32
N GLY A 300 -11.79 -42.13 18.39
CA GLY A 300 -13.05 -41.58 17.85
C GLY A 300 -13.87 -40.80 18.89
N ILE A 301 -13.23 -40.32 19.96
CA ILE A 301 -13.86 -39.59 21.06
C ILE A 301 -13.52 -38.11 20.88
N SER A 302 -14.52 -37.23 21.02
CA SER A 302 -14.28 -35.78 20.95
C SER A 302 -13.46 -35.29 22.15
N PHE A 303 -12.49 -34.41 21.91
CA PHE A 303 -11.72 -33.75 22.97
C PHE A 303 -12.59 -32.67 23.63
N THR A 304 -13.37 -33.07 24.64
CA THR A 304 -14.23 -32.17 25.42
C THR A 304 -13.96 -32.30 26.91
N PRO A 305 -14.34 -31.31 27.73
CA PRO A 305 -14.14 -31.35 29.18
C PRO A 305 -14.73 -32.60 29.84
N GLU A 306 -15.84 -33.12 29.32
CA GLU A 306 -16.52 -34.30 29.85
C GLU A 306 -15.75 -35.60 29.53
N ASN A 307 -15.15 -35.66 28.35
CA ASN A 307 -14.43 -36.85 27.87
C ASN A 307 -12.97 -36.87 28.33
N VAL A 308 -12.42 -35.73 28.79
CA VAL A 308 -10.99 -35.64 29.15
C VAL A 308 -10.58 -36.63 30.25
N ARG A 309 -11.52 -36.99 31.14
CA ARG A 309 -11.31 -37.98 32.21
C ARG A 309 -11.11 -39.41 31.69
N MET A 310 -11.55 -39.70 30.47
CA MET A 310 -11.44 -41.03 29.86
C MET A 310 -10.03 -41.30 29.33
N PHE A 311 -9.19 -40.27 29.17
CA PHE A 311 -7.83 -40.41 28.68
C PHE A 311 -6.83 -40.54 29.84
N SER A 312 -5.77 -41.33 29.63
CA SER A 312 -4.74 -41.54 30.64
C SER A 312 -4.01 -40.24 30.97
N GLY A 313 -3.55 -40.10 32.22
CA GLY A 313 -2.70 -38.96 32.62
C GLY A 313 -1.44 -38.85 31.79
N HIS A 314 -0.85 -39.97 31.37
CA HIS A 314 0.30 -39.99 30.47
C HIS A 314 -0.03 -39.38 29.10
N ALA A 315 -1.13 -39.78 28.48
CA ALA A 315 -1.56 -39.24 27.19
C ALA A 315 -1.83 -37.72 27.26
N PHE A 316 -2.49 -37.28 28.34
CA PHE A 316 -2.77 -35.86 28.56
C PHE A 316 -1.48 -35.05 28.82
N ASN A 317 -0.53 -35.60 29.58
CA ASN A 317 0.77 -34.96 29.82
C ASN A 317 1.57 -34.81 28.53
N ASP A 318 1.64 -35.88 27.72
CA ASP A 318 2.32 -35.87 26.43
C ASP A 318 1.72 -34.83 25.47
N TYR A 319 0.39 -34.67 25.53
CA TYR A 319 -0.30 -33.64 24.77
C TYR A 319 0.08 -32.22 25.22
N LEU A 320 0.08 -31.95 26.52
CA LEU A 320 0.48 -30.64 27.05
C LEU A 320 1.95 -30.29 26.80
N VAL A 321 2.82 -31.27 26.53
CA VAL A 321 4.22 -31.01 26.13
C VAL A 321 4.31 -30.56 24.67
N LYS A 322 3.37 -30.99 23.82
CA LYS A 322 3.31 -30.61 22.40
C LYS A 322 2.60 -29.28 22.17
N LEU A 323 1.68 -28.91 23.07
CA LEU A 323 0.97 -27.64 23.10
C LEU A 323 1.91 -26.48 23.47
#